data_AF-A0A6B3G5I8-F1
#
_entry.id   AF-A0A6B3G5I8-F1
#
_cell.length_a   1.000
_cell.length_b   1.000
_cell.length_c   1.000
_cell.angle_alpha   90.00
_cell.angle_beta   90.00
_cell.angle_gamma   90.00
#
_symmetry.space_group_name_H-M   'P 1'
#
loop_
_entity.id
_entity.type
_entity.pdbx_description
1 polymer ?
#
loop_
_entity_poly.entity_id
_entity_poly.type
_entity_poly.pdbx_seq_one_letter_code
_entity_poly.pdbx_strand_id
1 'polypeptide(L)' 'SELTPHTAVLLMRLLTEAGLPDGVANLVLGAGGVVGAPLTEDPRVDLVSFTGGLVTGRRIMASAAPT' A
#
# COMPACT_ATOMS: atom_id res chain seq x y z
N SER A 1 -1.06 6.89 -4.87
CA SER A 1 -2.00 7.13 -5.97
C SER A 1 -1.31 6.79 -7.27
N GLU A 2 -1.96 6.00 -8.12
CA GLU A 2 -1.52 5.62 -9.46
C GLU A 2 -1.28 6.83 -10.38
N LEU A 3 -1.92 7.97 -10.08
CA LEU A 3 -1.78 9.20 -10.86
C LEU A 3 -0.48 9.98 -10.55
N THR A 4 0.11 9.77 -9.38
CA THR A 4 1.25 10.56 -8.87
C THR A 4 2.33 9.70 -8.19
N PRO A 5 2.92 8.70 -8.88
CA PRO A 5 3.80 7.72 -8.22
C PRO A 5 5.26 8.19 -8.03
N HIS A 6 5.69 9.23 -8.75
CA HIS A 6 7.12 9.55 -8.93
C HIS A 6 7.89 9.76 -7.62
N THR A 7 7.34 10.50 -6.65
CA THR A 7 8.04 10.77 -5.38
C THR A 7 8.13 9.53 -4.49
N ALA A 8 7.14 8.63 -4.54
CA ALA A 8 7.21 7.33 -3.84
C ALA A 8 8.30 6.43 -4.44
N VAL A 9 8.45 6.43 -5.77
CA VAL A 9 9.55 5.70 -6.45
C VAL A 9 10.91 6.27 -6.04
N LEU A 10 11.06 7.59 -5.97
CA LEU A 10 12.29 8.23 -5.50
C LEU A 10 12.58 7.89 -4.03
N LEU A 11 11.57 7.89 -3.17
CA LEU A 11 11.72 7.50 -1.77
C LEU A 11 12.27 6.07 -1.63
N MET A 12 11.75 5.12 -2.42
CA MET A 12 12.26 3.73 -2.39
C MET A 12 13.74 3.65 -2.75
N ARG A 13 14.21 4.44 -3.73
CA ARG A 13 15.65 4.50 -4.07
C ARG A 13 16.48 5.02 -2.91
N LEU A 14 16.03 6.09 -2.25
CA LEU A 14 16.71 6.67 -1.09
C LEU A 14 16.75 5.69 0.09
N LEU A 15 15.70 4.89 0.31
CA LEU A 15 15.68 3.85 1.35
C LEU A 15 16.71 2.75 1.07
N THR A 16 16.84 2.33 -0.20
CA THR A 16 17.89 1.39 -0.60
C THR A 16 19.29 1.98 -0.38
N GLU A 17 19.52 3.22 -0.81
CA GLU A 17 20.80 3.93 -0.61
C GLU A 17 21.15 4.11 0.88
N ALA A 18 20.14 4.28 1.73
CA ALA A 18 20.29 4.35 3.18
C ALA A 18 20.59 2.99 3.84
N GLY A 19 20.60 1.89 3.09
CA GLY A 19 20.90 0.54 3.59
C GLY A 19 19.71 -0.14 4.28
N LEU A 20 18.47 0.23 3.95
CA LEU A 20 17.29 -0.47 4.45
C LEU A 20 17.34 -1.95 4.02
N PRO A 21 17.18 -2.92 4.94
CA PRO A 21 17.21 -4.33 4.58
C PRO A 21 16.10 -4.72 3.59
N ASP A 22 16.40 -5.71 2.75
CA ASP A 22 15.46 -6.23 1.76
C ASP A 22 14.16 -6.71 2.41
N GLY A 23 13.04 -6.39 1.77
CA GLY A 23 11.70 -6.78 2.23
C GLY A 23 11.08 -5.88 3.31
N VAL A 24 11.84 -4.95 3.92
CA VAL A 24 11.31 -4.03 4.94
C VAL A 24 10.38 -2.98 4.36
N ALA A 25 10.68 -2.47 3.15
CA ALA A 25 9.79 -1.60 2.41
C ALA A 25 9.58 -2.15 1.00
N ASN A 26 8.33 -2.20 0.55
CA ASN A 26 7.95 -2.67 -0.77
C ASN A 26 7.01 -1.64 -1.41
N LEU A 27 7.21 -1.34 -2.69
CA LEU A 27 6.36 -0.43 -3.45
C LEU A 27 5.63 -1.18 -4.55
N VAL A 28 4.31 -1.19 -4.49
CA VAL A 28 3.44 -1.72 -5.54
C VAL A 28 2.85 -0.56 -6.34
N LEU A 29 3.01 -0.60 -7.66
CA LEU A 29 2.43 0.37 -8.58
C LEU A 29 1.25 -0.27 -9.32
N GLY A 30 0.07 0.33 -9.20
CA GLY A 30 -1.14 -0.15 -9.87
C GLY A 30 -2.37 0.63 -9.47
N ALA A 31 -3.44 0.49 -10.26
CA ALA A 31 -4.74 1.08 -9.93
C ALA A 31 -5.34 0.40 -8.68
N GLY A 32 -5.97 1.18 -7.81
CA GLY A 32 -6.52 0.66 -6.55
C GLY A 32 -7.52 -0.48 -6.72
N GLY A 33 -8.31 -0.46 -7.80
CA GLY A 33 -9.25 -1.55 -8.12
C GLY A 33 -8.59 -2.86 -8.58
N VAL A 34 -7.28 -2.86 -8.84
CA VAL A 34 -6.52 -4.04 -9.28
C VAL A 34 -5.65 -4.59 -8.15
N VAL A 35 -4.91 -3.71 -7.47
CA VAL A 35 -3.92 -4.11 -6.45
C VAL A 35 -4.42 -3.96 -5.01
N GLY A 36 -5.59 -3.34 -4.80
CA GLY A 36 -6.10 -3.03 -3.46
C GLY A 36 -6.52 -4.26 -2.66
N ALA A 37 -7.37 -5.13 -3.23
CA ALA A 37 -7.93 -6.27 -2.50
C ALA A 37 -6.85 -7.23 -1.95
N PRO A 38 -5.80 -7.63 -2.71
CA PRO A 38 -4.73 -8.43 -2.15
C PRO A 38 -3.96 -7.78 -0.99
N LEU A 39 -3.95 -6.44 -0.88
CA LEU A 39 -3.30 -5.74 0.22
C LEU A 39 -4.19 -5.59 1.46
N THR A 40 -5.51 -5.70 1.30
CA THR A 40 -6.48 -5.51 2.40
C THR A 40 -7.09 -6.80 2.91
N GLU A 41 -7.01 -7.90 2.14
CA GLU A 41 -7.62 -9.20 2.48
C GLU A 41 -6.60 -10.28 2.86
N ASP A 42 -5.30 -9.97 2.76
CA ASP A 42 -4.25 -10.95 3.07
C ASP A 42 -4.10 -11.13 4.58
N PRO A 43 -4.24 -12.36 5.12
CA PRO A 43 -4.18 -12.64 6.56
C PRO A 43 -2.79 -12.38 7.19
N ARG A 44 -1.77 -12.07 6.38
CA ARG A 44 -0.43 -11.70 6.86
C ARG A 44 -0.29 -10.19 7.13
N VAL A 45 -1.32 -9.39 6.85
CA VAL A 45 -1.29 -7.93 7.05
C VAL A 45 -1.87 -7.60 8.42
N ASP A 46 -1.03 -7.15 9.34
CA ASP A 46 -1.46 -6.81 10.71
C ASP A 46 -2.13 -5.42 10.81
N LEU A 47 -1.90 -4.53 9.84
CA LEU A 47 -2.43 -3.16 9.83
C LEU A 47 -2.59 -2.62 8.42
N VAL A 48 -3.77 -2.08 8.14
CA VAL A 48 -4.03 -1.27 6.94
C VAL A 48 -4.14 0.20 7.32
N SER A 49 -3.26 1.03 6.77
CA SER A 49 -3.34 2.49 6.86
C SER A 49 -3.75 3.07 5.51
N PHE A 50 -4.84 3.85 5.49
CA PHE A 50 -5.40 4.41 4.26
C PHE A 50 -5.68 5.91 4.41
N THR A 51 -5.23 6.68 3.41
CA THR A 51 -5.57 8.09 3.25
C THR A 51 -6.22 8.29 1.88
N GLY A 52 -7.48 8.74 1.86
CA GLY A 52 -8.22 8.96 0.62
C GLY A 52 -9.71 9.24 0.86
N GLY A 53 -10.53 9.01 -0.17
CA GLY A 53 -11.97 9.27 -0.11
C GLY A 53 -12.73 8.32 0.84
N LEU A 54 -13.76 8.85 1.52
CA LEU A 54 -14.56 8.13 2.52
C LEU A 54 -15.17 6.82 1.99
N VAL A 55 -15.71 6.84 0.76
CA VAL A 55 -16.35 5.66 0.15
C VAL A 55 -15.34 4.51 -0.01
N THR A 56 -14.13 4.82 -0.49
CA THR A 56 -13.04 3.84 -0.61
C THR A 56 -12.56 3.37 0.75
N GLY A 57 -12.40 4.28 1.71
CA GLY A 57 -11.97 3.94 3.08
C GLY A 57 -12.93 2.97 3.77
N ARG A 58 -14.25 3.15 3.62
CA ARG A 58 -15.26 2.20 4.16
C ARG A 58 -15.13 0.81 3.53
N ARG A 59 -14.85 0.72 2.22
CA ARG A 59 -14.66 -0.56 1.53
C ARG A 59 -13.38 -1.26 2.01
N ILE A 60 -12.29 -0.51 2.14
CA ILE A 60 -11.02 -1.02 2.68
C ILE A 60 -11.21 -1.56 4.11
N MET A 61 -11.88 -0.79 4.98
CA MET A 61 -12.14 -1.21 6.35
C MET A 61 -12.99 -2.48 6.42
N ALA A 62 -14.00 -2.61 5.56
CA ALA A 62 -14.82 -3.82 5.51
C ALA A 62 -14.04 -5.04 4.98
N SER A 63 -13.16 -4.83 4.00
CA SER A 63 -12.31 -5.86 3.39
C SER A 63 -11.24 -6.39 4.37
N ALA A 64 -10.67 -5.51 5.20
CA ALA A 64 -9.69 -5.86 6.24
C ALA A 64 -10.27 -6.36 7.57
N ALA A 65 -11.60 -6.37 7.74
CA ALA A 65 -12.21 -6.83 8.99
C ALA A 65 -12.07 -8.35 9.29
N PRO A 66 -12.03 -9.26 8.28
CA PRO A 66 -11.92 -10.70 8.52
C PRO A 66 -10.49 -11.23 8.72
N THR A 67 -9.46 -10.39 8.51
CA THR A 67 -8.03 -10.75 8.66
C THR A 67 -7.59 -10.56 10.10
#